data_AF-A0AAV7G6E1-F1
#
_entry.id   AF-A0AAV7G6E1-F1
#
_cell.length_a   1.000
_cell.length_b   1.000
_cell.length_c   1.000
_cell.angle_alpha   90.00
_cell.angle_beta   90.00
_cell.angle_gamma   90.00
#
_symmetry.space_group_name_H-M   'P 1'
#
loop_
_entity.id
_entity.type
_entity.pdbx_description
1 polymer ?
#
loop_
_entity_poly.entity_id
_entity_poly.type
_entity_poly.pdbx_seq_one_letter_code
_entity_poly.pdbx_strand_id
1 'polypeptide(L)'
;MEGGWRSSDSFNEISRFMPSGQYLYSNLGLHEPSQFHPGNNGSTDQRNAVEINSHKDGGELQLFRPTLRDLYNQEVLYTLSQNNDLFSYMVYLQLCEPSDRDAEIIRRAMYANRTDLRLVMEIICTRSSLELLSIKQAYRVKYISLLEHDVLTKANGSLKEIISAILNSTYNGERFDTSMALCDAKVLYEAVTSSKYIDHNSIISIMSLRNIDQIKTILSSFKHLFGHEFMKFLKYYNSGEFGIQLRAVIRCIQFPEKHFAKQLRRAMVTGDSQEVLIRTLVTRSGIDIKNIDSAFSEKTGWSLESLIRNEFNCSSHENSLGWVRDALISLLKNY
;
A
#
# COMPACT_ATOMS: atom_id res chain seq x y z
N MET A 1 -24.40 21.39 -52.58
CA MET A 1 -25.43 20.60 -51.86
C MET A 1 -24.76 20.03 -50.63
N GLU A 2 -24.84 20.75 -49.52
CA GLU A 2 -24.42 20.29 -48.20
C GLU A 2 -25.62 19.61 -47.53
N GLY A 3 -25.39 18.51 -46.83
CA GLY A 3 -26.40 17.78 -46.06
C GLY A 3 -25.84 17.36 -44.72
N GLY A 4 -26.32 17.99 -43.65
CA GLY A 4 -25.91 17.76 -42.27
C GLY A 4 -26.54 16.52 -41.63
N TRP A 5 -25.86 15.99 -40.61
CA TRP A 5 -26.34 14.92 -39.75
C TRP A 5 -26.94 15.52 -38.46
N ARG A 6 -28.20 15.16 -38.16
CA ARG A 6 -28.85 15.46 -36.87
C ARG A 6 -28.62 14.31 -35.88
N SER A 7 -28.31 14.75 -34.66
CA SER A 7 -28.20 14.01 -33.40
C SER A 7 -29.57 13.72 -32.77
N SER A 8 -29.53 12.91 -31.71
CA SER A 8 -30.52 12.62 -30.65
C SER A 8 -31.66 11.66 -30.98
N ASP A 9 -31.57 10.43 -30.44
CA ASP A 9 -32.75 9.70 -29.90
C ASP A 9 -32.45 8.46 -29.02
N SER A 10 -31.21 8.22 -28.58
CA SER A 10 -30.86 7.04 -27.74
C SER A 10 -30.68 7.30 -26.24
N PHE A 11 -30.93 8.52 -25.75
CA PHE A 11 -30.77 8.89 -24.33
C PHE A 11 -32.03 8.72 -23.45
N ASN A 12 -33.19 8.41 -24.04
CA ASN A 12 -34.49 8.49 -23.35
C ASN A 12 -35.08 7.17 -22.84
N GLU A 13 -34.44 6.01 -23.04
CA GLU A 13 -35.01 4.72 -22.60
C GLU A 13 -34.44 4.16 -21.28
N ILE A 14 -33.38 4.75 -20.73
CA ILE A 14 -32.75 4.24 -19.48
C ILE A 14 -33.38 4.86 -18.21
N SER A 15 -34.21 5.90 -18.35
CA SER A 15 -34.80 6.65 -17.23
C SER A 15 -36.01 5.98 -16.54
N ARG A 16 -36.48 4.80 -16.99
CA ARG A 16 -37.70 4.16 -16.47
C ARG A 16 -37.50 3.10 -15.39
N PHE A 17 -36.26 2.69 -15.07
CA PHE A 17 -35.98 1.62 -14.10
C PHE A 17 -35.10 2.02 -12.90
N MET A 18 -34.77 3.30 -12.76
CA MET A 18 -34.04 3.82 -11.60
C MET A 18 -35.04 4.34 -10.54
N PRO A 19 -34.94 3.94 -9.27
CA PRO A 19 -35.65 4.63 -8.19
C PRO A 19 -35.26 6.11 -8.22
N SER A 20 -36.23 7.01 -8.06
CA SER A 20 -36.01 8.46 -8.06
C SER A 20 -34.85 8.82 -7.13
N GLY A 21 -33.78 9.42 -7.69
CA GLY A 21 -32.55 9.73 -6.95
C GLY A 21 -32.76 10.49 -5.64
N GLN A 22 -33.88 11.20 -5.50
CA GLN A 22 -34.30 11.88 -4.27
C GLN A 22 -34.35 10.99 -3.01
N TYR A 23 -34.61 9.68 -3.12
CA TYR A 23 -34.65 8.79 -1.95
C TYR A 23 -33.26 8.33 -1.45
N LEU A 24 -32.23 8.41 -2.31
CA LEU A 24 -30.85 8.04 -1.95
C LEU A 24 -30.13 9.20 -1.25
N TYR A 25 -30.33 10.43 -1.70
CA TYR A 25 -29.67 11.62 -1.14
C TYR A 25 -30.11 11.95 0.29
N SER A 26 -31.39 11.74 0.63
CA SER A 26 -31.95 12.03 1.95
C SER A 26 -31.48 11.08 3.06
N ASN A 27 -31.13 9.83 2.72
CA ASN A 27 -30.56 8.88 3.69
C ASN A 27 -29.04 9.02 3.85
N LEU A 28 -28.38 9.76 2.95
CA LEU A 28 -26.94 9.98 2.91
C LEU A 28 -26.51 11.39 3.40
N GLY A 29 -27.45 12.27 3.73
CA GLY A 29 -27.15 13.65 4.13
C GLY A 29 -26.52 14.51 3.02
N LEU A 30 -26.72 14.16 1.75
CA LEU A 30 -26.11 14.82 0.59
C LEU A 30 -27.09 15.81 -0.08
N HIS A 31 -26.58 16.94 -0.58
CA HIS A 31 -27.31 17.85 -1.48
C HIS A 31 -27.08 17.48 -2.97
N GLU A 32 -28.01 17.89 -3.85
CA GLU A 32 -28.05 17.50 -5.26
C GLU A 32 -26.77 17.85 -6.07
N PRO A 33 -26.43 17.05 -7.11
CA PRO A 33 -25.22 17.24 -7.92
C PRO A 33 -25.18 18.52 -8.76
N SER A 34 -26.26 19.30 -8.82
CA SER A 34 -26.33 20.53 -9.63
C SER A 34 -25.54 21.70 -9.05
N GLN A 35 -24.83 21.52 -7.93
CA GLN A 35 -23.94 22.53 -7.33
C GLN A 35 -22.44 22.29 -7.61
N PHE A 36 -22.06 21.23 -8.32
CA PHE A 36 -20.67 20.97 -8.70
C PHE A 36 -20.27 21.80 -9.93
N HIS A 37 -19.83 23.04 -9.69
CA HIS A 37 -19.14 23.84 -10.70
C HIS A 37 -17.61 23.67 -10.59
N PRO A 38 -16.90 23.49 -11.73
CA PRO A 38 -15.44 23.43 -11.75
C PRO A 38 -14.90 24.86 -11.63
N GLY A 39 -14.95 25.41 -10.44
CA GLY A 39 -14.59 26.79 -10.17
C GLY A 39 -14.58 27.06 -8.67
N ASN A 40 -13.42 26.88 -8.04
CA ASN A 40 -13.06 27.41 -6.73
C ASN A 40 -13.82 26.91 -5.47
N ASN A 41 -14.50 25.77 -5.51
CA ASN A 41 -15.19 25.15 -4.36
C ASN A 41 -14.38 24.07 -3.61
N GLY A 42 -13.04 24.20 -3.60
CA GLY A 42 -12.17 23.19 -2.99
C GLY A 42 -12.50 22.84 -1.53
N SER A 43 -13.03 23.77 -0.71
CA SER A 43 -13.25 23.50 0.71
C SER A 43 -14.48 22.65 1.03
N THR A 44 -15.58 22.77 0.27
CA THR A 44 -16.85 22.06 0.58
C THR A 44 -16.83 20.62 0.06
N ASP A 45 -16.30 20.42 -1.15
CA ASP A 45 -16.20 19.08 -1.76
C ASP A 45 -15.19 18.19 -1.02
N GLN A 46 -14.14 18.80 -0.48
CA GLN A 46 -13.14 18.14 0.37
C GLN A 46 -13.74 17.74 1.74
N ARG A 47 -14.57 18.58 2.36
CA ARG A 47 -15.27 18.26 3.62
C ARG A 47 -16.22 17.08 3.45
N ASN A 48 -17.03 17.10 2.39
CA ASN A 48 -17.98 16.01 2.10
C ASN A 48 -17.26 14.68 1.86
N ALA A 49 -16.15 14.66 1.12
CA ALA A 49 -15.37 13.44 0.89
C ALA A 49 -14.82 12.81 2.18
N VAL A 50 -14.35 13.65 3.11
CA VAL A 50 -13.76 13.20 4.38
C VAL A 50 -14.83 12.73 5.34
N GLU A 51 -15.94 13.45 5.46
CA GLU A 51 -17.08 13.04 6.30
C GLU A 51 -17.68 11.72 5.81
N ILE A 52 -17.83 11.54 4.50
CA ILE A 52 -18.30 10.27 3.92
C ILE A 52 -17.33 9.13 4.24
N ASN A 53 -16.02 9.38 4.24
CA ASN A 53 -15.02 8.34 4.46
C ASN A 53 -14.68 8.08 5.94
N SER A 54 -14.85 9.07 6.82
CA SER A 54 -14.52 8.97 8.24
C SER A 54 -15.59 8.20 9.02
N HIS A 55 -16.83 8.18 8.57
CA HIS A 55 -17.94 7.52 9.27
C HIS A 55 -18.15 6.05 8.89
N LYS A 56 -17.40 5.51 7.93
CA LYS A 56 -17.60 4.16 7.41
C LYS A 56 -16.53 3.21 7.92
N ASP A 57 -16.91 2.00 8.34
CA ASP A 57 -15.92 0.94 8.57
C ASP A 57 -15.28 0.51 7.22
N GLY A 58 -14.12 -0.13 7.23
CA GLY A 58 -13.42 -0.50 6.00
C GLY A 58 -14.11 -1.61 5.16
N GLY A 59 -15.06 -2.36 5.73
CA GLY A 59 -16.01 -3.21 5.00
C GLY A 59 -17.13 -2.38 4.34
N GLU A 60 -17.68 -1.39 5.04
CA GLU A 60 -18.63 -0.42 4.47
C GLU A 60 -17.97 0.40 3.34
N LEU A 61 -16.73 0.87 3.52
CA LEU A 61 -15.97 1.55 2.46
C LEU A 61 -15.79 0.67 1.22
N GLN A 62 -15.61 -0.65 1.37
CA GLN A 62 -15.56 -1.57 0.22
C GLN A 62 -16.91 -1.66 -0.51
N LEU A 63 -18.02 -1.70 0.23
CA LEU A 63 -19.38 -1.70 -0.33
C LEU A 63 -19.74 -0.38 -1.03
N PHE A 64 -19.23 0.76 -0.54
CA PHE A 64 -19.49 2.09 -1.09
C PHE A 64 -18.47 2.56 -2.14
N ARG A 65 -17.32 1.88 -2.29
CA ARG A 65 -16.30 2.20 -3.30
C ARG A 65 -16.83 2.24 -4.72
N PRO A 66 -17.70 1.32 -5.18
CA PRO A 66 -18.31 1.42 -6.51
C PRO A 66 -19.11 2.71 -6.68
N THR A 67 -19.96 3.05 -5.71
CA THR A 67 -20.77 4.28 -5.74
C THR A 67 -19.93 5.55 -5.64
N LEU A 68 -18.88 5.55 -4.82
CA LEU A 68 -17.92 6.66 -4.76
C LEU A 68 -17.11 6.77 -6.04
N ARG A 69 -16.79 5.67 -6.72
CA ARG A 69 -16.13 5.67 -8.02
C ARG A 69 -17.03 6.21 -9.14
N ASP A 70 -18.32 5.91 -9.08
CA ASP A 70 -19.29 6.47 -10.02
C ASP A 70 -19.47 7.99 -9.80
N LEU A 71 -19.31 8.46 -8.56
CA LEU A 71 -19.33 9.88 -8.19
C LEU A 71 -18.00 10.59 -8.48
N TYR A 72 -16.87 9.91 -8.28
CA TYR A 72 -15.51 10.40 -8.53
C TYR A 72 -14.96 9.79 -9.81
N ASN A 73 -15.21 10.48 -10.92
CA ASN A 73 -14.70 10.07 -12.23
C ASN A 73 -13.15 10.00 -12.26
N GLN A 74 -12.59 9.38 -13.31
CA GLN A 74 -11.13 9.26 -13.50
C GLN A 74 -10.40 10.60 -13.49
N GLU A 75 -11.09 11.69 -13.85
CA GLU A 75 -10.55 13.05 -13.86
C GLU A 75 -10.27 13.55 -12.43
N VAL A 76 -11.18 13.36 -11.48
CA VAL A 76 -10.95 13.74 -10.08
C VAL A 76 -9.78 12.96 -9.46
N LEU A 77 -9.71 11.65 -9.70
CA LEU A 77 -8.59 10.84 -9.23
C LEU A 77 -7.26 11.28 -9.85
N TYR A 78 -7.27 11.66 -11.12
CA TYR A 78 -6.10 12.24 -11.78
C TYR A 78 -5.69 13.56 -11.11
N THR A 79 -6.61 14.49 -10.89
CA THR A 79 -6.32 15.76 -10.23
C THR A 79 -5.75 15.56 -8.82
N LEU A 80 -6.38 14.70 -8.01
CA LEU A 80 -5.89 14.38 -6.67
C LEU A 80 -4.48 13.76 -6.69
N SER A 81 -4.17 12.93 -7.71
CA SER A 81 -2.83 12.34 -7.86
C SER A 81 -1.74 13.35 -8.19
N GLN A 82 -2.08 14.44 -8.88
CA GLN A 82 -1.14 15.51 -9.25
C GLN A 82 -0.88 16.49 -8.10
N ASN A 83 -1.78 16.56 -7.13
CA ASN A 83 -1.62 17.41 -5.96
C ASN A 83 -0.59 16.81 -4.99
N ASN A 84 0.28 17.69 -4.47
CA ASN A 84 1.37 17.30 -3.56
C ASN A 84 1.04 17.53 -2.08
N ASP A 85 -0.19 17.90 -1.75
CA ASP A 85 -0.62 18.09 -0.37
C ASP A 85 -1.10 16.77 0.28
N LEU A 86 -0.97 16.70 1.61
CA LEU A 86 -1.26 15.50 2.40
C LEU A 86 -2.75 15.10 2.35
N PHE A 87 -3.63 16.09 2.19
CA PHE A 87 -5.06 15.86 2.13
C PHE A 87 -5.42 15.18 0.82
N SER A 88 -5.01 15.74 -0.31
CA SER A 88 -5.22 15.14 -1.63
C SER A 88 -4.60 13.75 -1.70
N TYR A 89 -3.41 13.57 -1.13
CA TYR A 89 -2.75 12.26 -1.04
C TYR A 89 -3.59 11.25 -0.24
N MET A 90 -4.06 11.60 0.96
CA MET A 90 -4.90 10.72 1.77
C MET A 90 -6.20 10.33 1.05
N VAL A 91 -6.91 11.32 0.50
CA VAL A 91 -8.19 11.10 -0.19
C VAL A 91 -7.99 10.23 -1.42
N TYR A 92 -6.96 10.50 -2.23
CA TYR A 92 -6.60 9.66 -3.36
C TYR A 92 -6.39 8.21 -2.93
N LEU A 93 -5.58 7.97 -1.89
CA LEU A 93 -5.32 6.61 -1.40
C LEU A 93 -6.57 5.93 -0.80
N GLN A 94 -7.55 6.67 -0.29
CA GLN A 94 -8.79 6.08 0.23
C GLN A 94 -9.75 5.66 -0.89
N LEU A 95 -9.85 6.48 -1.94
CA LEU A 95 -10.78 6.29 -3.05
C LEU A 95 -10.28 5.27 -4.08
N CYS A 96 -8.98 5.14 -4.28
CA CYS A 96 -8.43 4.18 -5.23
C CYS A 96 -8.64 2.72 -4.81
N GLU A 97 -8.86 1.86 -5.80
CA GLU A 97 -8.77 0.42 -5.59
C GLU A 97 -7.41 0.02 -5.06
N PRO A 98 -7.31 -1.03 -4.22
CA PRO A 98 -6.05 -1.44 -3.60
C PRO A 98 -4.90 -1.62 -4.59
N SER A 99 -5.15 -2.20 -5.76
CA SER A 99 -4.11 -2.40 -6.79
C SER A 99 -3.66 -1.11 -7.47
N ASP A 100 -4.58 -0.20 -7.80
CA ASP A 100 -4.25 1.11 -8.40
C ASP A 100 -3.53 2.02 -7.41
N ARG A 101 -3.96 1.95 -6.14
CA ARG A 101 -3.35 2.64 -5.02
C ARG A 101 -1.91 2.20 -4.82
N ASP A 102 -1.68 0.90 -4.74
CA ASP A 102 -0.34 0.34 -4.54
C ASP A 102 0.57 0.59 -5.76
N ALA A 103 0.01 0.54 -6.97
CA ALA A 103 0.72 0.93 -8.19
C ALA A 103 1.17 2.40 -8.15
N GLU A 104 0.31 3.31 -7.68
CA GLU A 104 0.65 4.74 -7.49
C GLU A 104 1.72 4.94 -6.43
N ILE A 105 1.60 4.28 -5.27
CA ILE A 105 2.62 4.35 -4.22
C ILE A 105 3.99 3.90 -4.75
N ILE A 106 4.03 2.77 -5.46
CA ILE A 106 5.27 2.26 -6.07
C ILE A 106 5.81 3.24 -7.12
N ARG A 107 4.95 3.79 -7.99
CA ARG A 107 5.35 4.76 -9.01
C ARG A 107 5.98 6.00 -8.37
N ARG A 108 5.32 6.60 -7.39
CA ARG A 108 5.83 7.77 -6.65
C ARG A 108 7.17 7.46 -5.99
N ALA A 109 7.31 6.28 -5.37
CA ALA A 109 8.55 5.86 -4.74
C ALA A 109 9.72 5.72 -5.73
N MET A 110 9.45 5.26 -6.96
CA MET A 110 10.50 5.07 -7.98
C MET A 110 10.87 6.34 -8.74
N TYR A 111 9.95 7.30 -8.84
CA TYR A 111 10.11 8.53 -9.65
C TYR A 111 10.24 9.82 -8.83
N ALA A 112 10.25 9.72 -7.50
CA ALA A 112 10.64 10.83 -6.64
C ALA A 112 12.10 11.26 -6.92
N ASN A 113 12.46 12.46 -6.45
CA ASN A 113 13.83 13.00 -6.57
C ASN A 113 14.90 12.03 -6.07
N ARG A 114 14.55 11.18 -5.11
CA ARG A 114 15.36 10.04 -4.65
C ARG A 114 14.48 8.79 -4.63
N THR A 115 14.91 7.76 -5.33
CA THR A 115 14.24 6.45 -5.35
C THR A 115 14.14 5.87 -3.93
N ASP A 116 12.93 5.62 -3.44
CA ASP A 116 12.69 4.92 -2.17
C ASP A 116 12.36 3.45 -2.40
N LEU A 117 13.42 2.64 -2.55
CA LEU A 117 13.28 1.18 -2.69
C LEU A 117 12.75 0.51 -1.43
N ARG A 118 12.81 1.15 -0.26
CA ARG A 118 12.27 0.57 0.96
C ARG A 118 10.75 0.63 0.96
N LEU A 119 10.17 1.69 0.39
CA LEU A 119 8.74 1.77 0.14
C LEU A 119 8.29 0.77 -0.94
N VAL A 120 9.05 0.63 -2.03
CA VAL A 120 8.77 -0.40 -3.05
C VAL A 120 8.79 -1.81 -2.43
N MET A 121 9.79 -2.10 -1.60
CA MET A 121 9.88 -3.34 -0.82
C MET A 121 8.70 -3.52 0.15
N GLU A 122 8.31 -2.45 0.88
CA GLU A 122 7.20 -2.46 1.83
C GLU A 122 5.92 -2.93 1.15
N ILE A 123 5.59 -2.39 -0.03
CA ILE A 123 4.43 -2.84 -0.81
C ILE A 123 4.64 -4.29 -1.25
N ILE A 124 5.69 -4.57 -2.01
CA ILE A 124 5.85 -5.88 -2.67
C ILE A 124 5.89 -7.04 -1.68
N CYS A 125 6.53 -6.85 -0.52
CA CYS A 125 6.76 -7.93 0.43
C CYS A 125 5.61 -8.13 1.44
N THR A 126 4.60 -7.25 1.46
CA THR A 126 3.47 -7.34 2.39
C THR A 126 2.14 -7.67 1.71
N ARG A 127 2.12 -7.75 0.37
CA ARG A 127 0.96 -8.17 -0.41
C ARG A 127 1.04 -9.65 -0.74
N SER A 128 -0.12 -10.29 -0.82
CA SER A 128 -0.28 -11.65 -1.31
C SER A 128 0.11 -11.74 -2.78
N SER A 129 0.36 -12.95 -3.26
CA SER A 129 0.73 -13.15 -4.67
C SER A 129 -0.40 -12.80 -5.65
N LEU A 130 -1.67 -12.91 -5.21
CA LEU A 130 -2.83 -12.46 -5.99
C LEU A 130 -2.87 -10.93 -6.07
N GLU A 131 -2.71 -10.24 -4.95
CA GLU A 131 -2.65 -8.77 -4.92
C GLU A 131 -1.47 -8.25 -5.76
N LEU A 132 -0.30 -8.90 -5.70
CA LEU A 132 0.85 -8.54 -6.54
C LEU A 132 0.54 -8.66 -8.04
N LEU A 133 -0.20 -9.69 -8.46
CA LEU A 133 -0.63 -9.83 -9.85
C LEU A 133 -1.56 -8.67 -10.25
N SER A 134 -2.53 -8.32 -9.41
CA SER A 134 -3.43 -7.19 -9.63
C SER A 134 -2.66 -5.85 -9.68
N ILE A 135 -1.67 -5.65 -8.82
CA ILE A 135 -0.81 -4.45 -8.83
C ILE A 135 -0.05 -4.34 -10.14
N LYS A 136 0.56 -5.44 -10.63
CA LYS A 136 1.28 -5.43 -11.92
C LYS A 136 0.36 -5.07 -13.09
N GLN A 137 -0.86 -5.60 -13.10
CA GLN A 137 -1.86 -5.29 -14.12
C GLN A 137 -2.27 -3.81 -14.06
N ALA A 138 -2.62 -3.30 -12.87
CA ALA A 138 -2.96 -1.90 -12.65
C ALA A 138 -1.81 -0.96 -13.07
N TYR A 139 -0.58 -1.26 -12.66
CA TYR A 139 0.62 -0.49 -13.02
C TYR A 139 0.82 -0.44 -14.54
N ARG A 140 0.66 -1.58 -15.22
CA ARG A 140 0.80 -1.67 -16.68
C ARG A 140 -0.26 -0.84 -17.41
N VAL A 141 -1.51 -0.92 -16.98
CA VAL A 141 -2.61 -0.16 -17.60
C VAL A 141 -2.41 1.34 -17.38
N LYS A 142 -2.06 1.74 -16.15
CA LYS A 142 -1.97 3.15 -15.77
C LYS A 142 -0.76 3.88 -16.34
N TYR A 143 0.41 3.25 -16.34
CA TYR A 143 1.67 3.91 -16.74
C TYR A 143 2.24 3.44 -18.06
N ILE A 144 1.58 2.47 -18.72
CA ILE A 144 2.06 1.87 -19.97
C ILE A 144 3.51 1.37 -19.81
N SER A 145 3.84 0.83 -18.63
CA SER A 145 5.14 0.27 -18.30
C SER A 145 4.99 -0.99 -17.45
N LEU A 146 5.96 -1.90 -17.53
CA LEU A 146 6.01 -3.07 -16.65
C LEU A 146 6.67 -2.67 -15.33
N LEU A 147 6.02 -3.01 -14.22
CA LEU A 147 6.55 -2.74 -12.88
C LEU A 147 7.95 -3.34 -12.70
N GLU A 148 8.15 -4.56 -13.19
CA GLU A 148 9.42 -5.27 -13.14
C GLU A 148 10.52 -4.52 -13.90
N HIS A 149 10.18 -3.98 -15.07
CA HIS A 149 11.12 -3.20 -15.88
C HIS A 149 11.50 -1.89 -15.19
N ASP A 150 10.54 -1.18 -14.61
CA ASP A 150 10.81 0.07 -13.89
C ASP A 150 11.67 -0.17 -12.66
N VAL A 151 11.41 -1.23 -11.88
CA VAL A 151 12.28 -1.62 -10.76
C VAL A 151 13.69 -1.92 -11.25
N LEU A 152 13.84 -2.70 -12.32
CA LEU A 152 15.17 -3.05 -12.85
C LEU A 152 15.98 -1.84 -13.32
N THR A 153 15.32 -0.81 -13.87
CA THR A 153 15.97 0.37 -14.47
C THR A 153 16.13 1.55 -13.51
N LYS A 154 15.24 1.71 -12.52
CA LYS A 154 15.27 2.83 -11.55
C LYS A 154 15.97 2.51 -10.24
N ALA A 155 16.14 1.23 -9.93
CA ALA A 155 16.76 0.77 -8.70
C ALA A 155 18.21 0.31 -8.91
N ASN A 156 19.00 0.33 -7.84
CA ASN A 156 20.37 -0.18 -7.82
C ASN A 156 20.64 -0.96 -6.52
N GLY A 157 21.69 -1.79 -6.53
CA GLY A 157 22.18 -2.52 -5.35
C GLY A 157 21.40 -3.80 -5.02
N SER A 158 21.80 -4.47 -3.96
CA SER A 158 21.27 -5.78 -3.55
C SER A 158 19.78 -5.79 -3.28
N LEU A 159 19.21 -4.69 -2.77
CA LEU A 159 17.78 -4.59 -2.53
C LEU A 159 16.99 -4.69 -3.84
N LYS A 160 17.50 -4.11 -4.95
CA LYS A 160 16.89 -4.28 -6.28
C LYS A 160 16.83 -5.75 -6.67
N GLU A 161 17.93 -6.48 -6.52
CA GLU A 161 18.03 -7.88 -6.92
C GLU A 161 17.01 -8.74 -6.18
N ILE A 162 16.89 -8.54 -4.85
CA ILE A 162 15.94 -9.26 -4.02
C ILE A 162 14.49 -8.90 -4.39
N ILE A 163 14.17 -7.61 -4.56
CA ILE A 163 12.82 -7.18 -4.97
C ILE A 163 12.47 -7.74 -6.34
N SER A 164 13.41 -7.71 -7.30
CA SER A 164 13.21 -8.22 -8.66
C SER A 164 12.97 -9.73 -8.65
N ALA A 165 13.67 -10.47 -7.78
CA ALA A 165 13.42 -11.89 -7.58
C ALA A 165 11.97 -12.13 -7.11
N ILE A 166 11.53 -11.45 -6.05
CA ILE A 166 10.17 -11.60 -5.50
C ILE A 166 9.11 -11.21 -6.54
N LEU A 167 9.32 -10.12 -7.28
CA LEU A 167 8.41 -9.72 -8.35
C LEU A 167 8.30 -10.80 -9.42
N ASN A 168 9.40 -11.45 -9.81
CA ASN A 168 9.40 -12.50 -10.81
C ASN A 168 8.99 -13.88 -10.27
N SER A 169 8.60 -13.97 -8.98
CA SER A 169 8.16 -15.23 -8.39
C SER A 169 6.93 -15.81 -9.09
N THR A 170 6.92 -17.14 -9.23
CA THR A 170 5.83 -17.84 -9.89
C THR A 170 4.60 -17.89 -8.99
N TYR A 171 3.46 -17.44 -9.53
CA TYR A 171 2.16 -17.67 -8.89
C TYR A 171 1.75 -19.13 -9.09
N ASN A 172 1.96 -19.97 -8.08
CA ASN A 172 1.60 -21.39 -8.12
C ASN A 172 0.30 -21.70 -7.33
N GLY A 173 -0.57 -20.70 -7.11
CA GLY A 173 -1.74 -20.82 -6.24
C GLY A 173 -1.39 -20.90 -4.75
N GLU A 174 -2.36 -21.32 -3.92
CA GLU A 174 -2.27 -21.32 -2.44
C GLU A 174 -1.65 -22.59 -1.83
N ARG A 175 -0.95 -23.41 -2.62
CA ARG A 175 -0.34 -24.65 -2.10
C ARG A 175 1.09 -24.38 -1.65
N PHE A 176 1.29 -24.30 -0.34
CA PHE A 176 2.63 -24.35 0.25
C PHE A 176 3.08 -25.80 0.44
N ASP A 177 4.32 -26.09 0.08
CA ASP A 177 4.93 -27.41 0.18
C ASP A 177 5.95 -27.41 1.33
N THR A 178 5.61 -28.11 2.41
CA THR A 178 6.45 -28.19 3.61
C THR A 178 7.74 -28.98 3.35
N SER A 179 7.70 -30.01 2.51
CA SER A 179 8.88 -30.81 2.17
C SER A 179 9.87 -29.97 1.38
N MET A 180 9.38 -29.27 0.36
CA MET A 180 10.17 -28.29 -0.40
C MET A 180 10.71 -27.18 0.51
N ALA A 181 9.89 -26.69 1.45
CA ALA A 181 10.31 -25.65 2.39
C ALA A 181 11.46 -26.11 3.30
N LEU A 182 11.48 -27.37 3.73
CA LEU A 182 12.58 -27.94 4.51
C LEU A 182 13.86 -28.05 3.67
N CYS A 183 13.76 -28.43 2.40
CA CYS A 183 14.90 -28.46 1.48
C CYS A 183 15.46 -27.05 1.23
N ASP A 184 14.61 -26.09 0.86
CA ASP A 184 15.04 -24.70 0.63
C ASP A 184 15.62 -24.07 1.90
N ALA A 185 15.10 -24.40 3.09
CA ALA A 185 15.66 -23.94 4.35
C ALA A 185 17.11 -24.43 4.58
N LYS A 186 17.44 -25.66 4.17
CA LYS A 186 18.82 -26.17 4.22
C LYS A 186 19.71 -25.44 3.22
N VAL A 187 19.21 -25.18 2.01
CA VAL A 187 19.93 -24.37 1.01
C VAL A 187 20.21 -22.95 1.55
N LEU A 188 19.26 -22.31 2.25
CA LEU A 188 19.50 -21.02 2.90
C LEU A 188 20.58 -21.09 3.99
N TYR A 189 20.65 -22.19 4.74
CA TYR A 189 21.69 -22.39 5.75
C TYR A 189 23.06 -22.50 5.09
N GLU A 190 23.17 -23.40 4.11
CA GLU A 190 24.40 -23.63 3.34
C GLU A 190 24.87 -22.36 2.63
N ALA A 191 23.95 -21.59 2.04
CA ALA A 191 24.27 -20.33 1.37
C ALA A 191 24.96 -19.31 2.30
N VAL A 192 24.71 -19.36 3.61
CA VAL A 192 25.35 -18.47 4.59
C VAL A 192 26.63 -19.07 5.16
N THR A 193 26.73 -20.39 5.30
CA THR A 193 27.83 -21.04 6.04
C THR A 193 28.91 -21.66 5.17
N SER A 194 28.62 -22.02 3.93
CA SER A 194 29.52 -22.85 3.10
C SER A 194 30.81 -22.12 2.69
N SER A 195 30.84 -20.79 2.77
CA SER A 195 32.02 -20.01 2.40
C SER A 195 32.18 -18.77 3.29
N LYS A 196 33.31 -18.07 3.15
CA LYS A 196 33.55 -16.78 3.83
C LYS A 196 32.54 -15.70 3.40
N TYR A 197 32.02 -15.79 2.18
CA TYR A 197 31.01 -14.89 1.64
C TYR A 197 29.67 -15.60 1.50
N ILE A 198 28.59 -14.87 1.72
CA ILE A 198 27.24 -15.39 1.55
C ILE A 198 26.94 -15.61 0.05
N ASP A 199 26.36 -16.75 -0.29
CA ASP A 199 25.92 -17.07 -1.63
C ASP A 199 24.59 -16.36 -1.93
N HIS A 200 24.70 -15.15 -2.50
CA HIS A 200 23.55 -14.37 -2.91
C HIS A 200 22.70 -15.08 -3.97
N ASN A 201 23.33 -15.85 -4.87
CA ASN A 201 22.65 -16.44 -6.03
C ASN A 201 21.68 -17.53 -5.58
N SER A 202 22.08 -18.41 -4.67
CA SER A 202 21.19 -19.42 -4.11
C SER A 202 20.00 -18.80 -3.38
N ILE A 203 20.23 -17.71 -2.63
CA ILE A 203 19.15 -16.99 -1.93
C ILE A 203 18.21 -16.30 -2.92
N ILE A 204 18.75 -15.57 -3.90
CA ILE A 204 17.98 -14.89 -4.95
C ILE A 204 17.17 -15.90 -5.75
N SER A 205 17.75 -17.05 -6.08
CA SER A 205 17.08 -18.12 -6.81
C SER A 205 15.85 -18.64 -6.04
N ILE A 206 16.00 -18.92 -4.74
CA ILE A 206 14.86 -19.29 -3.88
C ILE A 206 13.79 -18.19 -3.89
N MET A 207 14.19 -16.92 -3.71
CA MET A 207 13.24 -15.79 -3.72
C MET A 207 12.52 -15.62 -5.07
N SER A 208 13.13 -16.01 -6.18
CA SER A 208 12.54 -15.95 -7.52
C SER A 208 11.66 -17.14 -7.90
N LEU A 209 11.78 -18.26 -7.19
CA LEU A 209 11.05 -19.49 -7.53
C LEU A 209 9.91 -19.78 -6.56
N ARG A 210 9.75 -18.97 -5.51
CA ARG A 210 8.82 -19.22 -4.40
C ARG A 210 7.95 -17.98 -4.18
N ASN A 211 6.65 -18.20 -4.07
CA ASN A 211 5.71 -17.16 -3.72
C ASN A 211 5.87 -16.76 -2.23
N ILE A 212 5.22 -15.66 -1.82
CA ILE A 212 5.39 -15.08 -0.47
C ILE A 212 5.01 -16.08 0.63
N ASP A 213 3.95 -16.87 0.46
CA ASP A 213 3.50 -17.81 1.49
C ASP A 213 4.42 -19.04 1.60
N GLN A 214 4.98 -19.49 0.48
CA GLN A 214 6.03 -20.50 0.49
C GLN A 214 7.30 -19.96 1.15
N ILE A 215 7.68 -18.69 0.92
CA ILE A 215 8.82 -18.06 1.63
C ILE A 215 8.56 -18.01 3.14
N LYS A 216 7.34 -17.66 3.60
CA LYS A 216 6.99 -17.73 5.04
C LYS A 216 7.15 -19.15 5.60
N THR A 217 6.76 -20.16 4.81
CA THR A 217 6.90 -21.58 5.17
C THR A 217 8.37 -21.99 5.26
N ILE A 218 9.20 -21.60 4.28
CA ILE A 218 10.66 -21.82 4.28
C ILE A 218 11.30 -21.23 5.54
N LEU A 219 10.95 -19.99 5.90
CA LEU A 219 11.53 -19.32 7.06
C LEU A 219 11.08 -19.93 8.39
N SER A 220 9.87 -20.49 8.44
CA SER A 220 9.36 -21.25 9.58
C SER A 220 10.07 -22.61 9.70
N SER A 221 10.23 -23.31 8.58
CA SER A 221 11.01 -24.55 8.47
C SER A 221 12.48 -24.34 8.85
N PHE A 222 13.08 -23.20 8.49
CA PHE A 222 14.42 -22.83 8.92
C PHE A 222 14.51 -22.75 10.45
N LYS A 223 13.56 -22.06 11.09
CA LYS A 223 13.53 -21.96 12.56
C LYS A 223 13.35 -23.33 13.22
N HIS A 224 12.51 -24.19 12.63
CA HIS A 224 12.30 -25.55 13.11
C HIS A 224 13.57 -26.40 13.01
N LEU A 225 14.27 -26.35 11.87
CA LEU A 225 15.47 -27.17 11.63
C LEU A 225 16.69 -26.72 12.44
N PHE A 226 16.90 -25.41 12.58
CA PHE A 226 18.14 -24.86 13.14
C PHE A 226 17.96 -24.22 14.53
N GLY A 227 16.72 -24.19 15.04
CA GLY A 227 16.39 -23.68 16.38
C GLY A 227 16.41 -22.15 16.51
N HIS A 228 16.61 -21.40 15.42
CA HIS A 228 16.65 -19.94 15.44
C HIS A 228 16.18 -19.33 14.12
N GLU A 229 15.73 -18.08 14.16
CA GLU A 229 15.19 -17.38 12.99
C GLU A 229 16.29 -17.03 11.98
N PHE A 230 16.02 -17.22 10.68
CA PHE A 230 16.96 -16.89 9.62
C PHE A 230 17.40 -15.42 9.65
N MET A 231 16.51 -14.49 10.04
CA MET A 231 16.87 -13.08 10.20
C MET A 231 17.91 -12.85 11.32
N LYS A 232 17.88 -13.66 12.40
CA LYS A 232 18.88 -13.62 13.48
C LYS A 232 20.18 -14.28 13.03
N PHE A 233 20.08 -15.38 12.29
CA PHE A 233 21.22 -16.05 11.68
C PHE A 233 22.05 -15.13 10.79
N LEU A 234 21.41 -14.42 9.86
CA LEU A 234 22.06 -13.41 8.99
C LEU A 234 22.74 -12.28 9.79
N LYS A 235 22.19 -11.92 10.96
CA LYS A 235 22.81 -10.93 11.84
C LYS A 235 24.08 -11.49 12.48
N TYR A 236 24.02 -12.71 13.00
CA TYR A 236 25.12 -13.36 13.69
C TYR A 236 26.31 -13.60 12.76
N TYR A 237 26.05 -14.04 11.52
CA TYR A 237 27.08 -14.30 10.51
C TYR A 237 27.63 -13.04 9.82
N ASN A 238 27.21 -11.83 10.22
CA ASN A 238 27.65 -10.56 9.63
C ASN A 238 27.60 -10.55 8.09
N SER A 239 26.45 -10.91 7.51
CA SER A 239 26.26 -11.11 6.06
C SER A 239 26.32 -9.82 5.20
N GLY A 240 27.03 -8.79 5.67
CA GLY A 240 27.28 -7.54 4.95
C GLY A 240 26.01 -6.78 4.57
N GLU A 241 26.15 -5.91 3.56
CA GLU A 241 25.05 -5.07 3.06
C GLU A 241 23.89 -5.90 2.49
N PHE A 242 24.18 -6.97 1.73
CA PHE A 242 23.17 -7.88 1.24
C PHE A 242 22.34 -8.49 2.39
N GLY A 243 23.00 -8.96 3.44
CA GLY A 243 22.34 -9.48 4.64
C GLY A 243 21.47 -8.44 5.34
N ILE A 244 21.90 -7.17 5.39
CA ILE A 244 21.10 -6.07 5.95
C ILE A 244 19.81 -5.88 5.15
N GLN A 245 19.90 -5.84 3.82
CA GLN A 245 18.74 -5.66 2.93
C GLN A 245 17.81 -6.89 2.95
N LEU A 246 18.38 -8.10 2.92
CA LEU A 246 17.62 -9.34 3.03
C LEU A 246 16.86 -9.43 4.37
N ARG A 247 17.47 -9.00 5.47
CA ARG A 247 16.78 -8.90 6.77
C ARG A 247 15.70 -7.82 6.78
N ALA A 248 15.74 -6.83 5.89
CA ALA A 248 14.64 -5.87 5.72
C ALA A 248 13.45 -6.53 5.03
N VAL A 249 13.71 -7.24 3.93
CA VAL A 249 12.73 -8.01 3.16
C VAL A 249 12.06 -9.08 4.03
N ILE A 250 12.83 -9.94 4.70
CA ILE A 250 12.32 -11.00 5.57
C ILE A 250 11.41 -10.42 6.67
N ARG A 251 11.72 -9.22 7.18
CA ARG A 251 10.87 -8.57 8.20
C ARG A 251 9.53 -8.17 7.62
N CYS A 252 9.49 -7.62 6.40
CA CYS A 252 8.23 -7.30 5.75
C CYS A 252 7.37 -8.55 5.57
N ILE A 253 7.98 -9.67 5.19
CA ILE A 253 7.29 -10.93 4.92
C ILE A 253 6.78 -11.61 6.20
N GLN A 254 7.61 -11.73 7.24
CA GLN A 254 7.26 -12.49 8.46
C GLN A 254 6.65 -11.66 9.58
N PHE A 255 7.03 -10.39 9.66
CA PHE A 255 6.67 -9.50 10.77
C PHE A 255 6.32 -8.10 10.23
N PRO A 256 5.32 -7.99 9.32
CA PRO A 256 4.93 -6.72 8.71
C PRO A 256 4.65 -5.65 9.78
N GLU A 257 4.06 -6.03 10.91
CA GLU A 257 3.78 -5.14 12.03
C GLU A 257 5.04 -4.46 12.57
N LYS A 258 6.14 -5.23 12.72
CA LYS A 258 7.44 -4.70 13.14
C LYS A 258 8.13 -3.91 12.05
N HIS A 259 7.83 -4.20 10.78
CA HIS A 259 8.33 -3.39 9.67
C HIS A 259 7.70 -1.99 9.70
N PHE A 260 6.36 -1.89 9.72
CA PHE A 260 5.66 -0.60 9.76
C PHE A 260 6.02 0.20 11.01
N ALA A 261 6.05 -0.42 12.20
CA ALA A 261 6.51 0.24 13.42
C ALA A 261 7.93 0.82 13.29
N LYS A 262 8.85 0.08 12.66
CA LYS A 262 10.21 0.56 12.41
C LYS A 262 10.24 1.70 11.39
N GLN A 263 9.41 1.66 10.36
CA GLN A 263 9.31 2.73 9.35
C GLN A 263 8.79 4.02 9.98
N LEU A 264 7.71 3.95 10.75
CA LEU A 264 7.17 5.09 11.49
C LEU A 264 8.20 5.69 12.46
N ARG A 265 8.88 4.85 13.24
CA ARG A 265 9.94 5.33 14.15
C ARG A 265 11.08 6.03 13.40
N ARG A 266 11.43 5.55 12.20
CA ARG A 266 12.45 6.20 11.37
C ARG A 266 11.93 7.53 10.83
N ALA A 267 10.68 7.58 10.40
CA ALA A 267 10.04 8.78 9.87
C ALA A 267 9.95 9.91 10.92
N MET A 268 9.73 9.56 12.19
CA MET A 268 9.80 10.51 13.32
C MET A 268 11.17 11.21 13.43
N VAL A 269 12.24 10.53 13.06
CA VAL A 269 13.60 11.10 13.11
C VAL A 269 13.91 11.90 11.85
N THR A 270 13.40 11.50 10.69
CA THR A 270 13.66 12.18 9.41
C THR A 270 12.71 13.34 9.12
N GLY A 271 11.59 13.43 9.84
CA GLY A 271 10.55 14.45 9.62
C GLY A 271 9.49 14.05 8.58
N ASP A 272 9.49 12.80 8.12
CA ASP A 272 8.58 12.31 7.06
C ASP A 272 7.37 11.54 7.62
N SER A 273 7.06 11.70 8.91
CA SER A 273 6.04 10.90 9.62
C SER A 273 4.66 10.99 9.00
N GLN A 274 4.26 12.16 8.50
CA GLN A 274 2.90 12.42 8.01
C GLN A 274 2.53 11.51 6.83
N GLU A 275 3.37 11.44 5.80
CA GLU A 275 3.11 10.59 4.62
C GLU A 275 3.16 9.11 4.98
N VAL A 276 4.10 8.72 5.85
CA VAL A 276 4.23 7.33 6.32
C VAL A 276 3.01 6.93 7.17
N LEU A 277 2.48 7.82 8.00
CA LEU A 277 1.26 7.60 8.78
C LEU A 277 0.05 7.42 7.89
N ILE A 278 -0.17 8.35 6.95
CA ILE A 278 -1.29 8.28 6.00
C ILE A 278 -1.25 6.95 5.25
N ARG A 279 -0.11 6.61 4.65
CA ARG A 279 0.05 5.36 3.90
C ARG A 279 -0.17 4.14 4.80
N THR A 280 0.43 4.11 5.99
CA THR A 280 0.32 2.97 6.91
C THR A 280 -1.14 2.76 7.32
N LEU A 281 -1.85 3.80 7.75
CA LEU A 281 -3.24 3.69 8.18
C LEU A 281 -4.17 3.31 7.02
N VAL A 282 -4.04 3.96 5.88
CA VAL A 282 -4.92 3.70 4.72
C VAL A 282 -4.70 2.31 4.11
N THR A 283 -3.47 1.79 4.16
CA THR A 283 -3.15 0.46 3.60
C THR A 283 -3.30 -0.69 4.59
N ARG A 284 -3.26 -0.43 5.91
CA ARG A 284 -3.24 -1.47 6.96
C ARG A 284 -4.44 -1.47 7.90
N SER A 285 -5.29 -0.44 7.87
CA SER A 285 -6.58 -0.45 8.57
C SER A 285 -7.42 -1.63 8.08
N GLY A 286 -8.06 -2.35 9.00
CA GLY A 286 -8.77 -3.61 8.74
C GLY A 286 -7.89 -4.84 8.51
N ILE A 287 -6.55 -4.73 8.56
CA ILE A 287 -5.62 -5.86 8.36
C ILE A 287 -4.84 -6.17 9.64
N ASP A 288 -3.90 -5.31 10.01
CA ASP A 288 -2.99 -5.54 11.14
C ASP A 288 -2.62 -4.26 11.90
N ILE A 289 -3.42 -3.20 11.76
CA ILE A 289 -3.12 -1.88 12.35
C ILE A 289 -2.95 -1.91 13.88
N LYS A 290 -3.70 -2.76 14.60
CA LYS A 290 -3.53 -2.95 16.05
C LYS A 290 -2.18 -3.56 16.42
N ASN A 291 -1.72 -4.52 15.63
CA ASN A 291 -0.43 -5.16 15.83
C ASN A 291 0.70 -4.16 15.52
N ILE A 292 0.52 -3.31 14.51
CA ILE A 292 1.43 -2.20 14.20
C ILE A 292 1.49 -1.23 15.37
N ASP A 293 0.35 -0.80 15.91
CA ASP A 293 0.28 0.11 17.06
C ASP A 293 0.95 -0.47 18.30
N SER A 294 0.69 -1.74 18.61
CA SER A 294 1.35 -2.43 19.72
C SER A 294 2.86 -2.51 19.53
N ALA A 295 3.33 -2.90 18.34
CA ALA A 295 4.77 -3.01 18.05
C ALA A 295 5.47 -1.64 18.04
N PHE A 296 4.76 -0.58 17.62
CA PHE A 296 5.24 0.78 17.64
C PHE A 296 5.34 1.30 19.08
N SER A 297 4.25 1.17 19.85
CA SER A 297 4.16 1.56 21.26
C SER A 297 5.25 0.90 22.12
N GLU A 298 5.50 -0.40 21.93
CA GLU A 298 6.56 -1.13 22.65
C GLU A 298 7.96 -0.55 22.39
N LYS A 299 8.20 0.06 21.22
CA LYS A 299 9.52 0.54 20.80
C LYS A 299 9.75 2.03 21.01
N THR A 300 8.69 2.82 21.11
CA THR A 300 8.78 4.29 21.19
C THR A 300 8.16 4.86 22.46
N GLY A 301 7.22 4.14 23.09
CA GLY A 301 6.36 4.67 24.15
C GLY A 301 5.20 5.52 23.64
N TRP A 302 5.08 5.73 22.32
CA TRP A 302 4.01 6.48 21.68
C TRP A 302 3.02 5.52 21.03
N SER A 303 1.72 5.79 21.16
CA SER A 303 0.70 5.13 20.32
C SER A 303 0.59 5.81 18.97
N LEU A 304 0.05 5.11 17.97
CA LEU A 304 -0.29 5.71 16.67
C LEU A 304 -1.23 6.90 16.85
N GLU A 305 -2.22 6.83 17.76
CA GLU A 305 -3.11 7.96 18.03
C GLU A 305 -2.34 9.19 18.54
N SER A 306 -1.45 9.00 19.52
CA SER A 306 -0.65 10.10 20.06
C SER A 306 0.28 10.71 19.00
N LEU A 307 0.83 9.88 18.12
CA LEU A 307 1.66 10.32 17.02
C LEU A 307 0.84 11.10 15.98
N ILE A 308 -0.35 10.62 15.58
CA ILE A 308 -1.24 11.34 14.67
C ILE A 308 -1.58 12.72 15.24
N ARG A 309 -1.93 12.80 16.52
CA ARG A 309 -2.26 14.08 17.17
C ARG A 309 -1.08 15.06 17.18
N ASN A 310 0.14 14.54 17.33
CA ASN A 310 1.36 15.35 17.30
C ASN A 310 1.70 15.85 15.89
N GLU A 311 1.75 14.95 14.92
CA GLU A 311 2.17 15.25 13.54
C GLU A 311 1.15 16.11 12.79
N PHE A 312 -0.12 16.02 13.16
CA PHE A 312 -1.21 16.79 12.55
C PHE A 312 -1.81 17.79 13.56
N ASN A 313 -0.99 18.32 14.47
CA ASN A 313 -1.41 19.37 15.39
C ASN A 313 -1.63 20.68 14.62
N CYS A 314 -2.79 21.32 14.81
CA CYS A 314 -3.10 22.59 14.17
C CYS A 314 -3.76 23.54 15.18
N SER A 315 -3.31 24.79 15.21
CA SER A 315 -3.82 25.84 16.09
C SER A 315 -5.08 26.54 15.56
N SER A 316 -5.49 26.28 14.31
CA SER A 316 -6.67 26.88 13.67
C SER A 316 -7.63 25.82 13.14
N HIS A 317 -8.93 26.01 13.38
CA HIS A 317 -10.01 25.05 13.12
C HIS A 317 -10.39 24.86 11.63
N GLU A 318 -9.69 25.52 10.69
CA GLU A 318 -9.99 25.49 9.25
C GLU A 318 -8.79 25.09 8.38
N ASN A 319 -7.97 24.16 8.84
CA ASN A 319 -6.82 23.67 8.05
C ASN A 319 -7.01 22.19 7.70
N SER A 320 -6.74 21.87 6.43
CA SER A 320 -6.80 20.50 5.85
C SER A 320 -6.08 19.44 6.68
N LEU A 321 -5.06 19.83 7.47
CA LEU A 321 -4.36 18.96 8.42
C LEU A 321 -5.26 18.44 9.54
N GLY A 322 -6.21 19.24 10.04
CA GLY A 322 -7.19 18.82 11.04
C GLY A 322 -8.12 17.72 10.48
N TRP A 323 -8.54 17.87 9.22
CA TRP A 323 -9.36 16.85 8.55
C TRP A 323 -8.58 15.55 8.33
N VAL A 324 -7.31 15.65 7.92
CA VAL A 324 -6.44 14.46 7.84
C VAL A 324 -6.32 13.80 9.20
N ARG A 325 -6.04 14.56 10.27
CA ARG A 325 -5.96 14.03 11.64
C ARG A 325 -7.21 13.24 12.03
N ASP A 326 -8.38 13.85 11.86
CA ASP A 326 -9.64 13.28 12.33
C ASP A 326 -10.02 12.03 11.51
N ALA A 327 -9.78 12.05 10.20
CA ALA A 327 -9.94 10.88 9.34
C ALA A 327 -9.00 9.72 9.73
N LEU A 328 -7.72 10.03 10.00
CA LEU A 328 -6.74 9.03 10.43
C LEU A 328 -7.08 8.43 11.80
N ILE A 329 -7.57 9.24 12.74
CA ILE A 329 -8.07 8.75 14.04
C ILE A 329 -9.26 7.83 13.84
N SER A 330 -10.17 8.15 12.92
CA SER A 330 -11.31 7.29 12.62
C SER A 330 -10.88 5.93 12.05
N LEU A 331 -9.95 5.93 11.09
CA LEU A 331 -9.37 4.70 10.53
C LEU A 331 -8.71 3.80 11.58
N LEU A 332 -8.18 4.39 12.66
CA LEU A 332 -7.59 3.66 13.78
C LEU A 332 -8.65 3.05 14.71
N LYS A 333 -9.80 3.70 14.87
CA LYS A 333 -10.87 3.32 15.81
C LYS A 333 -11.87 2.30 15.24
N ASN A 334 -12.06 2.27 13.91
CA ASN A 334 -13.07 1.41 13.27
C ASN A 334 -12.70 -0.08 13.21
N TYR A 335 -11.72 -0.54 14.00
CA TYR A 335 -11.30 -1.94 14.05
C TYR A 335 -10.89 -2.39 15.43
#